data_AF-A0A2N2B649-F1
#
_entry.id   AF-A0A2N2B649-F1
#
_cell.length_a   1.000
_cell.length_b   1.000
_cell.length_c   1.000
_cell.angle_alpha   90.00
_cell.angle_beta   90.00
_cell.angle_gamma   90.00
#
_symmetry.space_group_name_H-M   'P 1'
#
loop_
_entity.id
_entity.type
_entity.pdbx_description
1 polymer ?
#
loop_
_entity_poly.entity_id
_entity_poly.type
_entity_poly.pdbx_seq_one_letter_code
_entity_poly.pdbx_strand_id
1 'polypeptide(L)' 'MKEKIVAPCGIDCFNCEMYEDNVTDEFQKRLSESTKIPKEKITCKGCT' A
#
# COMPACT_ATOMS: atom_id res chain seq x y z
N MET A 1 -21.85 5.90 11.17
CA MET A 1 -21.21 5.91 9.85
C MET A 1 -20.59 4.53 9.69
N LYS A 2 -20.97 3.71 8.71
CA LYS A 2 -20.18 2.49 8.42
C LYS A 2 -18.88 3.01 7.85
N GLU A 3 -17.87 3.17 8.71
CA GLU A 3 -16.52 3.54 8.32
C GLU A 3 -16.16 2.63 7.16
N LYS A 4 -15.92 3.22 5.99
CA LYS A 4 -15.64 2.43 4.80
C LYS A 4 -14.27 1.81 5.04
N ILE A 5 -14.28 0.57 5.52
CA ILE A 5 -13.09 -0.24 5.69
C ILE A 5 -12.41 -0.52 4.33
N VAL A 6 -13.11 -0.20 3.25
CA VAL A 6 -12.69 -0.23 1.85
C VAL A 6 -12.34 1.19 1.39
N ALA A 7 -11.08 1.42 0.99
CA ALA A 7 -10.68 2.67 0.34
C ALA A 7 -11.31 2.81 -1.07
N PRO A 8 -11.25 4.00 -1.72
CA PRO A 8 -11.72 4.19 -3.10
C PRO A 8 -11.07 3.25 -4.13
N CYS A 9 -9.94 2.62 -3.78
CA CYS A 9 -9.32 1.57 -4.59
C CYS A 9 -10.10 0.24 -4.58
N GLY A 10 -11.14 0.10 -3.75
CA GLY A 10 -11.95 -1.12 -3.65
C GLY A 10 -11.33 -2.24 -2.83
N ILE A 11 -10.22 -1.98 -2.12
CA ILE A 11 -9.51 -2.93 -1.26
C ILE A 11 -9.78 -2.60 0.20
N ASP A 12 -10.00 -3.64 1.02
CA ASP A 12 -10.02 -3.55 2.47
C ASP A 12 -8.65 -3.05 2.98
N CYS A 13 -8.60 -1.85 3.56
CA CYS A 13 -7.33 -1.23 3.94
C CYS A 13 -6.51 -2.11 4.91
N PHE A 14 -7.17 -2.73 5.90
CA PHE A 14 -6.53 -3.59 6.89
C PHE A 14 -5.98 -4.91 6.33
N ASN A 15 -6.44 -5.33 5.14
CA ASN A 15 -5.95 -6.52 4.44
C ASN A 15 -4.99 -6.16 3.29
N CYS A 16 -4.65 -4.88 3.10
CA CYS A 16 -3.84 -4.46 1.98
C CYS A 16 -2.35 -4.56 2.30
N GLU A 17 -1.61 -5.36 1.53
CA GLU A 17 -0.15 -5.49 1.63
C GLU A 17 0.60 -4.17 1.38
N MET A 18 -0.03 -3.25 0.62
CA MET A 18 0.55 -1.95 0.30
C MET A 18 0.33 -0.90 1.39
N TYR A 19 -0.46 -1.18 2.42
CA TYR A 19 -0.67 -0.24 3.53
C TYR A 19 0.64 -0.01 4.28
N GLU A 20 0.90 1.23 4.72
CA GLU A 20 2.20 1.67 5.21
C GLU A 20 2.78 0.80 6.34
N ASP A 21 1.94 0.29 7.23
CA ASP A 21 2.35 -0.58 8.34
C ASP A 21 2.78 -1.98 7.87
N ASN A 22 2.37 -2.40 6.68
CA ASN A 22 2.65 -3.73 6.11
C ASN A 22 3.84 -3.73 5.14
N VAL A 23 4.30 -2.54 4.71
CA VAL A 23 5.32 -2.41 3.67
C VAL A 23 6.72 -2.32 4.27
N THR A 24 7.54 -3.35 4.03
CA THR A 24 8.94 -3.37 4.47
C THR A 24 9.88 -2.78 3.42
N ASP A 25 11.06 -2.35 3.85
CA ASP A 25 12.12 -1.85 2.98
C ASP A 25 12.52 -2.86 1.88
N GLU A 26 12.57 -4.14 2.24
CA GLU A 26 12.84 -5.26 1.35
C GLU A 26 11.73 -5.43 0.30
N PHE A 27 10.46 -5.37 0.74
CA PHE A 27 9.32 -5.45 -0.17
C PHE A 27 9.36 -4.33 -1.20
N GLN A 28 9.61 -3.09 -0.77
CA GLN A 28 9.72 -1.95 -1.68
C GLN A 28 10.88 -2.12 -2.66
N LYS A 29 12.04 -2.59 -2.20
CA LYS A 29 13.19 -2.84 -3.08
C LYS A 29 12.83 -3.86 -4.17
N ARG A 30 12.26 -5.00 -3.78
CA ARG A 30 11.87 -6.07 -4.71
C ARG A 30 10.84 -5.59 -5.74
N LEU A 31 9.82 -4.85 -5.31
CA LEU A 31 8.80 -4.31 -6.22
C LEU A 31 9.37 -3.21 -7.14
N SER A 32 10.26 -2.37 -6.62
CA SER A 32 10.90 -1.31 -7.41
C SER A 32 11.75 -1.89 -8.55
N GLU A 33 12.51 -2.95 -8.27
CA GLU A 33 13.34 -3.64 -9.26
C GLU A 33 12.51 -4.23 -10.42
N SER A 34 11.34 -4.80 -10.12
CA SER A 34 10.46 -5.44 -11.11
C SER A 34 9.56 -4.47 -11.87
N THR A 35 9.03 -3.44 -11.20
CA THR A 35 8.06 -2.48 -11.78
C THR A 35 8.70 -1.20 -12.31
N LYS A 36 9.96 -0.91 -11.94
CA LYS A 36 10.65 0.37 -12.18
C LYS A 36 9.98 1.58 -11.51
N ILE A 37 9.04 1.35 -10.61
CA ILE A 37 8.45 2.41 -9.78
C ILE A 37 9.47 2.75 -8.67
N PRO A 38 9.74 4.05 -8.40
CA PRO A 38 10.61 4.46 -7.29
C PRO A 38 10.15 3.85 -5.96
N LYS A 39 11.11 3.41 -5.15
CA LYS A 39 10.88 2.74 -3.86
C LYS A 39 9.95 3.54 -2.95
N GLU A 40 10.12 4.86 -2.93
CA GLU A 40 9.38 5.80 -2.08
C GLU A 40 7.90 5.92 -2.48
N LYS A 41 7.54 5.48 -3.70
CA LYS A 41 6.16 5.42 -4.19
C LYS A 41 5.48 4.08 -3.94
N ILE A 42 6.22 3.06 -3.48
CA ILE A 42 5.70 1.73 -3.19
C ILE A 42 5.26 1.72 -1.73
N THR A 43 4.23 2.49 -1.39
CA THR A 43 3.55 2.48 -0.08
C THR A 43 2.24 3.25 -0.18
N CYS A 44 1.24 2.85 0.61
CA CYS A 44 -0.06 3.50 0.72
C CYS A 44 -0.25 4.03 2.14
N LYS A 45 -0.44 5.35 2.27
CA LYS A 45 -0.66 6.04 3.57
C LYS A 45 -2.13 6.04 4.02
N GLY A 46 -2.93 5.13 3.47
CA GLY A 46 -4.38 5.17 3.59
C GLY A 46 -5.04 6.29 2.79
N CYS A 47 -6.37 6.28 2.78
CA CYS A 47 -7.19 7.32 2.18
C CYS A 47 -7.89 8.11 3.29
N THR A 48 -7.95 9.44 3.16
CA THR A 48 -8.72 10.34 4.03
C THR A 48 -10.18 10.43 3.61
#